data_AF-M5S2V3-F1
#
_entry.id   AF-M5S2V3-F1
#
_cell.length_a   1.000
_cell.length_b   1.000
_cell.length_c   1.000
_cell.angle_alpha   90.00
_cell.angle_beta   90.00
_cell.angle_gamma   90.00
#
_symmetry.space_group_name_H-M   'P 1'
#
loop_
_entity.id
_entity.type
_entity.pdbx_description
1 polymer ?
#
loop_
_entity_poly.entity_id
_entity_poly.type
_entity_poly.pdbx_seq_one_letter_code
_entity_poly.pdbx_strand_id
1 'polypeptide(L)'
;MKNQVSGSIQFQPAKDMAIVTPISHRPLTLRTPVTLGVVLIVLVVLLTAVWISGTVWGAVRNDSTSGMFWVMLGAGAPLLVAILAGVIAYLTLSVKAFNLNRRQSNFIDSVTHELKSPIASLKLYLQTMTRHDVSVEQQKEFHLIMLEDVERLDSLINHLLDAARVERGGEAYEASDLSLETVLSKCAQGACVRYKMPPETVSVHCPAIYVHAPVVQIEILFRNLIDNAIKYGGSPPKVELTAVCSPSGDVTVSVLDNGTGIPANLRRKVFGRFVRLGSELERSKQGTGLGLYLVRNITHALGGRINIQDGHWKVATETDSSDPTIPDTAEQTPSSQQELGSRKPSGSRGTRVDVTLPNGKIIEPEPASDDPSPQD
;
A
#
# COMPACT_ATOMS: atom_id res chain seq x y z
N MET A 1 28.22 -28.15 -57.67
CA MET A 1 28.35 -26.72 -57.98
C MET A 1 28.73 -25.99 -56.71
N LYS A 2 29.84 -25.25 -56.76
CA LYS A 2 30.28 -24.31 -55.72
C LYS A 2 29.24 -23.19 -55.63
N ASN A 3 28.91 -22.73 -54.42
CA ASN A 3 28.88 -21.28 -54.22
C ASN A 3 29.16 -20.90 -52.78
N GLN A 4 30.20 -20.10 -52.69
CA GLN A 4 30.86 -19.50 -51.56
C GLN A 4 30.23 -18.11 -51.42
N VAL A 5 29.67 -17.77 -50.27
CA VAL A 5 29.41 -16.35 -49.93
C VAL A 5 30.05 -16.10 -48.59
N SER A 6 31.30 -15.66 -48.67
CA SER A 6 32.04 -15.04 -47.58
C SER A 6 31.48 -13.63 -47.38
N GLY A 7 30.87 -13.39 -46.23
CA GLY A 7 30.43 -12.07 -45.80
C GLY A 7 31.02 -11.77 -44.42
N SER A 8 32.24 -11.24 -44.41
CA SER A 8 32.89 -10.72 -43.21
C SER A 8 32.19 -9.44 -42.74
N ILE A 9 31.39 -9.51 -41.69
CA ILE A 9 30.87 -8.33 -41.01
C ILE A 9 31.96 -7.83 -40.04
N GLN A 10 32.74 -6.84 -40.48
CA GLN A 10 33.63 -6.09 -39.59
C GLN A 10 32.80 -5.22 -38.65
N PHE A 11 32.80 -5.55 -37.35
CA PHE A 11 32.34 -4.63 -36.31
C PHE A 11 33.38 -3.51 -36.14
N GLN A 12 33.03 -2.29 -36.56
CA GLN A 12 33.77 -1.10 -36.15
C GLN A 12 33.41 -0.76 -34.69
N PRO A 13 34.38 -0.50 -33.79
CA PRO A 13 34.07 0.01 -32.47
C PRO A 13 33.61 1.48 -32.61
N ALA A 14 32.44 1.77 -32.04
CA ALA A 14 31.90 3.12 -31.93
C ALA A 14 32.90 4.02 -31.16
N LYS A 15 33.67 4.80 -31.91
CA LYS A 15 34.37 5.98 -31.42
C LYS A 15 33.32 7.08 -31.29
N ASP A 16 33.35 7.81 -30.18
CA ASP A 16 32.44 8.90 -29.80
C ASP A 16 31.26 8.49 -28.90
N MET A 17 31.57 7.82 -27.79
CA MET A 17 30.72 7.92 -26.60
C MET A 17 31.20 9.13 -25.79
N ALA A 18 30.55 10.27 -26.00
CA ALA A 18 30.70 11.44 -25.15
C ALA A 18 30.48 11.00 -23.70
N ILE A 19 31.51 11.16 -22.88
CA ILE A 19 31.43 10.98 -21.43
C ILE A 19 30.45 12.04 -20.93
N VAL A 20 29.19 11.65 -20.75
CA VAL A 20 28.23 12.41 -19.95
C VAL A 20 28.80 12.40 -18.54
N THR A 21 29.49 13.48 -18.18
CA THR A 21 29.95 13.72 -16.82
C THR A 21 28.71 13.67 -15.91
N PRO A 22 28.72 12.86 -14.84
CA PRO A 22 27.64 12.90 -13.89
C PRO A 22 27.64 14.30 -13.27
N ILE A 23 26.60 15.08 -13.55
CA ILE A 23 26.34 16.34 -12.86
C ILE A 23 26.21 15.97 -11.39
N SER A 24 27.27 16.23 -10.63
CA SER A 24 27.30 16.14 -9.18
C SER A 24 26.32 17.18 -8.65
N HIS A 25 25.03 16.84 -8.61
CA HIS A 25 24.07 17.53 -7.78
C HIS A 25 24.50 17.30 -6.33
N ARG A 26 25.30 18.23 -5.79
CA ARG A 26 25.40 18.36 -4.34
C ARG A 26 23.96 18.48 -3.85
N PRO A 27 23.46 17.54 -3.02
CA PRO A 27 22.09 17.66 -2.55
C PRO A 27 22.04 18.98 -1.79
N LEU A 28 21.30 19.97 -2.32
CA LEU A 28 21.01 21.18 -1.56
C LEU A 28 20.30 20.68 -0.30
N THR A 29 21.04 20.66 0.80
CA THR A 29 20.53 20.16 2.07
C THR A 29 19.36 21.07 2.43
N LEU A 30 18.15 20.51 2.57
CA LEU A 30 16.91 21.20 2.93
C LEU A 30 17.06 22.20 4.08
N ARG A 31 18.05 21.96 4.95
CA ARG A 31 18.47 22.85 6.02
C ARG A 31 18.63 24.28 5.51
N THR A 32 19.38 24.54 4.44
CA THR A 32 19.76 25.92 4.08
C THR A 32 18.58 26.82 3.66
N PRO A 33 17.66 26.46 2.75
CA PRO A 33 16.52 27.32 2.41
C PRO A 33 15.49 27.42 3.55
N VAL A 34 15.29 26.34 4.31
CA VAL A 34 14.36 26.35 5.46
C VAL A 34 14.92 27.18 6.61
N THR A 35 16.20 27.05 6.95
CA THR A 35 16.86 27.88 7.95
C THR A 35 16.89 29.33 7.51
N LEU A 36 17.14 29.61 6.23
CA LEU A 36 17.12 30.97 5.70
C LEU A 36 15.73 31.59 5.85
N GLY A 37 14.66 30.86 5.51
CA GLY A 37 13.30 31.38 5.66
C GLY A 37 12.87 31.52 7.12
N VAL A 38 13.27 30.62 8.02
CA VAL A 38 13.03 30.78 9.46
C VAL A 38 13.77 32.00 10.01
N VAL A 39 15.03 32.20 9.62
CA VAL A 39 15.81 33.39 9.97
C VAL A 39 15.14 34.66 9.42
N LEU A 40 14.64 34.63 8.19
CA LEU A 40 13.91 35.75 7.59
C LEU A 40 12.62 36.07 8.37
N ILE A 41 11.85 35.05 8.79
CA ILE A 41 10.67 35.24 9.65
C ILE A 41 11.06 35.92 10.97
N VAL A 42 12.08 35.40 11.66
CA VAL A 42 12.55 35.97 12.93
C VAL A 42 12.99 37.43 12.72
N LEU A 43 13.71 37.71 11.64
CA LEU A 43 14.16 39.06 11.31
C LEU A 43 12.99 40.00 11.01
N VAL A 44 11.99 39.55 10.23
CA VAL A 44 10.77 40.33 9.95
C VAL A 44 10.00 40.62 11.23
N VAL A 45 9.87 39.64 12.14
CA VAL A 45 9.21 39.78 13.45
C VAL A 45 9.97 40.77 14.36
N LEU A 46 11.30 40.72 14.38
CA LEU A 46 12.11 41.66 15.15
C LEU A 46 12.01 43.09 14.59
N LEU A 47 12.10 43.26 13.27
CA LEU A 47 11.97 44.57 12.63
C LEU A 47 10.57 45.17 12.84
N THR A 48 9.51 44.35 12.79
CA THR A 48 8.15 44.79 13.13
C THR A 48 8.05 45.24 14.58
N ALA A 49 8.58 44.46 15.52
CA ALA A 49 8.53 44.81 16.94
C ALA A 49 9.29 46.11 17.25
N VAL A 50 10.47 46.30 16.65
CA VAL A 50 11.27 47.53 16.79
C VAL A 50 10.53 48.73 16.18
N TRP A 51 9.96 48.57 14.98
CA TRP A 51 9.22 49.63 14.30
C TRP A 51 7.94 50.04 15.07
N ILE A 52 7.16 49.07 15.56
CA ILE A 52 5.98 49.33 16.40
C ILE A 52 6.40 50.05 17.69
N SER A 53 7.44 49.56 18.37
CA SER A 53 7.90 50.17 19.62
C SER A 53 8.38 51.61 19.42
N GLY A 54 9.13 51.87 18.34
CA GLY A 54 9.61 53.21 18.00
C GLY A 54 8.49 54.19 17.61
N THR A 55 7.50 53.73 16.85
CA THR A 55 6.34 54.55 16.45
C THR A 55 5.42 54.87 17.62
N VAL A 56 5.16 53.91 18.51
CA VAL A 56 4.40 54.14 19.75
C VAL A 56 5.15 55.10 20.69
N TRP A 57 6.45 54.89 20.89
CA TRP A 57 7.28 55.78 21.72
C TRP A 57 7.31 57.22 21.19
N GLY A 58 7.44 57.38 19.88
CA GLY A 58 7.38 58.69 19.22
C GLY A 58 6.02 59.38 19.36
N ALA A 59 4.93 58.62 19.23
CA ALA A 59 3.56 59.13 19.37
C ALA A 59 3.25 59.66 20.79
N VAL A 60 3.80 59.01 21.83
CA VAL A 60 3.57 59.34 23.25
C VAL A 60 4.40 60.53 23.71
N ARG A 61 5.60 60.74 23.14
CA ARG A 61 6.52 61.79 23.61
C ARG A 61 6.29 63.16 22.96
N ASN A 62 5.64 63.21 21.79
CA ASN A 62 5.64 64.40 20.94
C ASN A 62 4.22 64.70 20.37
N ASP A 63 3.44 65.51 21.10
CA ASP A 63 2.04 65.81 20.78
C ASP A 63 1.86 66.46 19.40
N SER A 64 2.79 67.34 18.98
CA SER A 64 2.72 68.04 17.70
C SER A 64 2.82 67.14 16.47
N THR A 65 3.36 65.91 16.63
CA THR A 65 3.58 64.94 15.53
C THR A 65 2.83 63.62 15.74
N SER A 66 2.01 63.50 16.79
CA SER A 66 1.36 62.24 17.18
C SER A 66 0.49 61.63 16.06
N GLY A 67 -0.27 62.46 15.33
CA GLY A 67 -1.12 62.01 14.22
C GLY A 67 -0.34 61.31 13.09
N MET A 68 0.88 61.76 12.78
CA MET A 68 1.73 61.13 11.76
C MET A 68 2.16 59.71 12.16
N PHE A 69 2.51 59.51 13.44
CA PHE A 69 2.90 58.19 13.96
C PHE A 69 1.73 57.19 13.96
N TRP A 70 0.51 57.63 14.29
CA TRP A 70 -0.68 56.77 14.23
C TRP A 70 -1.04 56.34 12.81
N VAL A 71 -0.91 57.25 11.83
CA VAL A 71 -1.12 56.92 10.41
C VAL A 71 -0.06 55.93 9.92
N MET A 72 1.21 56.13 10.29
CA MET A 72 2.28 55.18 9.98
C MET A 72 1.99 53.79 10.57
N LEU A 73 1.57 53.71 11.83
CA LEU A 73 1.24 52.47 12.50
C LEU A 73 0.06 51.75 11.82
N GLY A 74 -1.02 52.49 11.53
CA GLY A 74 -2.23 51.96 10.89
C GLY A 74 -2.00 51.47 9.45
N ALA A 75 -1.12 52.12 8.69
CA ALA A 75 -0.80 51.71 7.32
C ALA A 75 0.28 50.61 7.26
N GLY A 76 1.31 50.68 8.11
CA GLY A 76 2.45 49.77 8.08
C GLY A 76 2.19 48.43 8.76
N ALA A 77 1.39 48.37 9.82
CA ALA A 77 1.12 47.11 10.51
C ALA A 77 0.42 46.07 9.61
N PRO A 78 -0.64 46.40 8.84
CA PRO A 78 -1.25 45.46 7.90
C PRO A 78 -0.29 44.97 6.81
N LEU A 79 0.56 45.86 6.28
CA LEU A 79 1.57 45.50 5.27
C LEU A 79 2.57 44.48 5.82
N LEU A 80 3.04 44.69 7.05
CA LEU A 80 4.00 43.78 7.67
C LEU A 80 3.38 42.42 8.03
N VAL A 81 2.12 42.40 8.45
CA VAL A 81 1.35 41.14 8.64
C VAL A 81 1.18 40.40 7.31
N ALA A 82 0.89 41.11 6.21
CA ALA A 82 0.79 40.52 4.89
C ALA A 82 2.12 39.92 4.41
N ILE A 83 3.24 40.61 4.63
CA ILE A 83 4.59 40.09 4.34
C ILE A 83 4.87 38.83 5.15
N LEU A 84 4.58 38.84 6.46
CA LEU A 84 4.78 37.67 7.32
C LEU A 84 3.94 36.47 6.86
N ALA A 85 2.66 36.69 6.54
CA ALA A 85 1.77 35.67 6.00
C ALA A 85 2.29 35.10 4.66
N GLY A 86 2.80 35.97 3.77
CA GLY A 86 3.40 35.58 2.50
C GLY A 86 4.66 34.71 2.68
N VAL A 87 5.55 35.06 3.62
CA VAL A 87 6.76 34.27 3.91
C VAL A 87 6.39 32.90 4.50
N ILE A 88 5.41 32.84 5.41
CA ILE A 88 4.91 31.57 5.96
C ILE A 88 4.30 30.71 4.84
N ALA A 89 3.45 31.29 3.99
CA ALA A 89 2.87 30.59 2.84
C ALA A 89 3.97 30.05 1.91
N TYR A 90 4.96 30.88 1.55
CA TYR A 90 6.10 30.46 0.74
C TYR A 90 6.87 29.28 1.34
N LEU A 91 7.18 29.33 2.64
CA LEU A 91 7.88 28.25 3.33
C LEU A 91 7.06 26.96 3.35
N THR A 92 5.77 27.03 3.66
CA THR A 92 4.90 25.84 3.70
C THR A 92 4.79 25.20 2.32
N LEU A 93 4.63 26.01 1.25
CA LEU A 93 4.61 25.53 -0.13
C LEU A 93 5.96 24.90 -0.52
N SER A 94 7.07 25.54 -0.18
CA SER A 94 8.41 25.03 -0.49
C SER A 94 8.70 23.70 0.20
N VAL A 95 8.36 23.58 1.49
CA VAL A 95 8.52 22.33 2.26
C VAL A 95 7.64 21.23 1.69
N LYS A 96 6.39 21.53 1.31
CA LYS A 96 5.49 20.58 0.64
C LYS A 96 6.08 20.11 -0.69
N ALA A 97 6.53 21.02 -1.54
CA ALA A 97 7.12 20.71 -2.84
C ALA A 97 8.38 19.84 -2.71
N PHE A 98 9.28 20.19 -1.78
CA PHE A 98 10.49 19.40 -1.55
C PHE A 98 10.18 17.99 -1.02
N ASN A 99 9.22 17.86 -0.10
CA ASN A 99 8.82 16.56 0.41
C ASN A 99 8.21 15.67 -0.67
N LEU A 100 7.44 16.24 -1.60
CA LEU A 100 6.93 15.52 -2.77
C LEU A 100 8.06 15.07 -3.69
N ASN A 101 8.97 15.98 -4.05
CA ASN A 101 10.10 15.68 -4.91
C ASN A 101 11.01 14.59 -4.30
N ARG A 102 11.32 14.70 -3.00
CA ARG A 102 12.10 13.68 -2.29
C ARG A 102 11.41 12.32 -2.26
N ARG A 103 10.08 12.28 -2.08
CA ARG A 103 9.31 11.02 -2.16
C ARG A 103 9.37 10.42 -3.56
N GLN A 104 9.29 11.24 -4.60
CA GLN A 104 9.42 10.81 -5.99
C GLN A 104 10.84 10.30 -6.30
N SER A 105 11.89 11.01 -5.89
CA SER A 105 13.27 10.57 -6.09
C SER A 105 13.54 9.25 -5.37
N ASN A 106 13.20 9.14 -4.08
CA ASN A 106 13.37 7.90 -3.33
C ASN A 106 12.60 6.73 -3.96
N PHE A 107 11.45 7.01 -4.57
CA PHE A 107 10.66 6.02 -5.30
C PHE A 107 11.41 5.52 -6.54
N ILE A 108 11.91 6.43 -7.39
CA ILE A 108 12.67 6.06 -8.60
C ILE A 108 13.94 5.26 -8.25
N ASP A 109 14.66 5.67 -7.19
CA ASP A 109 15.85 4.96 -6.73
C ASP A 109 15.52 3.53 -6.29
N SER A 110 14.43 3.37 -5.53
CA SER A 110 13.96 2.06 -5.06
C SER A 110 13.50 1.17 -6.21
N VAL A 111 12.76 1.72 -7.18
CA VAL A 111 12.33 1.01 -8.41
C VAL A 111 13.55 0.51 -9.18
N THR A 112 14.56 1.38 -9.34
CA THR A 112 15.79 1.02 -10.06
C THR A 112 16.55 -0.09 -9.35
N HIS A 113 16.63 -0.04 -8.03
CA HIS A 113 17.27 -1.10 -7.25
C HIS A 113 16.54 -2.44 -7.38
N GLU A 114 15.20 -2.45 -7.25
CA GLU A 114 14.39 -3.66 -7.37
C GLU A 114 14.37 -4.24 -8.80
N LEU A 115 14.52 -3.42 -9.84
CA LEU A 115 14.67 -3.89 -11.22
C LEU A 115 16.08 -4.45 -11.50
N LYS A 116 17.13 -3.79 -10.98
CA LYS A 116 18.52 -4.15 -11.26
C LYS A 116 18.88 -5.54 -10.75
N SER A 117 18.35 -5.94 -9.59
CA SER A 117 18.65 -7.24 -8.97
C SER A 117 18.27 -8.45 -9.86
N PRO A 118 17.00 -8.64 -10.28
CA PRO A 118 16.63 -9.76 -11.15
C PRO A 118 17.30 -9.67 -12.53
N ILE A 119 17.50 -8.46 -13.08
CA ILE A 119 18.23 -8.30 -14.36
C ILE A 119 19.69 -8.76 -14.24
N ALA A 120 20.37 -8.44 -13.13
CA ALA A 120 21.74 -8.88 -12.89
C ALA A 120 21.83 -10.40 -12.72
N SER A 121 20.85 -10.99 -12.02
CA SER A 121 20.68 -12.44 -11.86
C SER A 121 20.50 -13.15 -13.21
N LEU A 122 19.52 -12.71 -14.01
CA LEU A 122 19.30 -13.21 -15.38
C LEU A 122 20.56 -13.15 -16.24
N LYS A 123 21.27 -12.01 -16.20
CA LYS A 123 22.52 -11.82 -16.93
C LYS A 123 23.60 -12.79 -16.47
N LEU A 124 23.74 -13.03 -15.17
CA LEU A 124 24.72 -13.96 -14.61
C LEU A 124 24.47 -15.39 -15.10
N TYR A 125 23.23 -15.87 -15.02
CA TYR A 125 22.87 -17.22 -15.48
C TYR A 125 23.09 -17.39 -16.99
N LEU A 126 22.66 -16.42 -17.79
CA LEU A 126 22.91 -16.42 -19.24
C LEU A 126 24.41 -16.43 -19.56
N GLN A 127 25.21 -15.59 -18.89
CA GLN A 127 26.66 -15.56 -19.08
C GLN A 127 27.33 -16.86 -18.65
N THR A 128 26.85 -17.49 -17.58
CA THR A 128 27.37 -18.76 -17.08
C THR A 128 27.13 -19.88 -18.10
N MET A 129 25.89 -20.02 -18.58
CA MET A 129 25.52 -20.99 -19.62
C MET A 129 26.22 -20.75 -20.97
N THR A 130 26.58 -19.50 -21.27
CA THR A 130 27.29 -19.17 -22.52
C THR A 130 28.79 -19.46 -22.43
N ARG A 131 29.40 -19.33 -21.24
CA ARG A 131 30.86 -19.41 -21.06
C ARG A 131 31.36 -20.76 -20.56
N HIS A 132 30.50 -21.55 -19.93
CA HIS A 132 30.87 -22.82 -19.31
C HIS A 132 29.99 -23.93 -19.86
N ASP A 133 30.55 -25.13 -19.92
CA ASP A 133 29.77 -26.33 -20.21
C ASP A 133 29.04 -26.74 -18.93
N VAL A 134 27.73 -26.51 -18.89
CA VAL A 134 26.86 -26.79 -17.75
C VAL A 134 26.01 -28.01 -18.03
N SER A 135 25.89 -28.90 -17.04
CA SER A 135 25.06 -30.10 -17.13
C SER A 135 23.59 -29.76 -17.44
N VAL A 136 22.87 -30.72 -18.02
CA VAL A 136 21.44 -30.56 -18.36
C VAL A 136 20.60 -30.27 -17.11
N GLU A 137 20.96 -30.88 -15.98
CA GLU A 137 20.32 -30.67 -14.69
C GLU A 137 20.50 -29.23 -14.21
N GLN A 138 21.72 -28.69 -14.27
CA GLN A 138 22.00 -27.30 -13.90
C GLN A 138 21.33 -26.30 -14.85
N GLN A 139 21.26 -26.60 -16.15
CA GLN A 139 20.53 -25.76 -17.10
C GLN A 139 19.04 -25.68 -16.75
N LYS A 140 18.41 -26.80 -16.38
CA LYS A 140 17.01 -26.80 -15.93
C LYS A 140 16.82 -25.96 -14.68
N GLU A 141 17.71 -26.07 -13.70
CA GLU A 141 17.68 -25.26 -12.48
C GLU A 141 17.82 -23.77 -12.81
N PHE A 142 18.78 -23.39 -13.65
CA PHE A 142 18.97 -22.00 -14.07
C PHE A 142 17.74 -21.46 -14.82
N HIS A 143 17.15 -22.24 -15.72
CA HIS A 143 15.91 -21.83 -16.41
C HIS A 143 14.76 -21.57 -15.44
N LEU A 144 14.61 -22.40 -14.40
CA LEU A 144 13.57 -22.20 -13.38
C LEU A 144 13.80 -20.91 -12.60
N ILE A 145 15.03 -20.65 -12.14
CA ILE A 145 15.37 -19.41 -11.42
C ILE A 145 15.16 -18.19 -12.32
N MET A 146 15.62 -18.27 -13.57
CA MET A 146 15.43 -17.18 -14.54
C MET A 146 13.95 -16.91 -14.81
N LEU A 147 13.12 -17.94 -14.93
CA LEU A 147 11.68 -17.78 -15.13
C LEU A 147 11.03 -17.08 -13.93
N GLU A 148 11.43 -17.45 -12.71
CA GLU A 148 10.96 -16.80 -11.48
C GLU A 148 11.35 -15.31 -11.43
N ASP A 149 12.58 -14.97 -11.84
CA ASP A 149 13.04 -13.58 -11.93
C ASP A 149 12.27 -12.76 -12.98
N VAL A 150 11.90 -13.38 -14.12
CA VAL A 150 11.05 -12.74 -15.15
C VAL A 150 9.64 -12.50 -14.61
N GLU A 151 9.03 -13.48 -13.96
CA GLU A 151 7.71 -13.32 -13.33
C GLU A 151 7.73 -12.25 -12.23
N ARG A 152 8.81 -12.16 -11.47
CA ARG A 152 9.01 -11.10 -10.47
C ARG A 152 9.09 -9.72 -11.12
N LEU A 153 9.81 -9.59 -12.24
CA LEU A 153 9.89 -8.35 -13.02
C LEU A 153 8.52 -7.95 -13.57
N ASP A 154 7.76 -8.88 -14.14
CA ASP A 154 6.41 -8.62 -14.64
C ASP A 154 5.49 -8.12 -13.53
N SER A 155 5.51 -8.78 -12.36
CA SER A 155 4.75 -8.32 -11.19
C SER A 155 5.16 -6.92 -10.72
N LEU A 156 6.45 -6.58 -10.76
CA LEU A 156 6.95 -5.25 -10.41
C LEU A 156 6.46 -4.18 -11.38
N ILE A 157 6.51 -4.46 -12.69
CA ILE A 157 6.02 -3.54 -13.73
C ILE A 157 4.52 -3.33 -13.57
N ASN A 158 3.74 -4.40 -13.38
CA ASN A 158 2.29 -4.30 -13.19
C ASN A 158 1.94 -3.47 -11.94
N HIS A 159 2.62 -3.68 -10.81
CA HIS A 159 2.41 -2.86 -9.62
C HIS A 159 2.84 -1.39 -9.80
N LEU A 160 3.88 -1.13 -10.60
CA LEU A 160 4.30 0.23 -10.94
C LEU A 160 3.25 0.94 -11.82
N LEU A 161 2.67 0.22 -12.78
CA LEU A 161 1.58 0.72 -13.62
C LEU A 161 0.32 0.98 -12.79
N ASP A 162 -0.04 0.06 -11.88
CA ASP A 162 -1.14 0.26 -10.93
C ASP A 162 -0.89 1.48 -10.05
N ALA A 163 0.32 1.66 -9.52
CA ALA A 163 0.68 2.83 -8.71
C ALA A 163 0.53 4.12 -9.52
N ALA A 164 1.03 4.14 -10.75
CA ALA A 164 0.92 5.29 -11.63
C ALA A 164 -0.53 5.58 -12.05
N ARG A 165 -1.40 4.57 -12.12
CA ARG A 165 -2.85 4.73 -12.36
C ARG A 165 -3.55 5.34 -11.15
N VAL A 166 -3.23 4.86 -9.95
CA VAL A 166 -3.79 5.36 -8.68
C VAL A 166 -3.32 6.79 -8.40
N GLU A 167 -2.03 7.11 -8.60
CA GLU A 167 -1.50 8.45 -8.34
C GLU A 167 -2.02 9.51 -9.34
N ARG A 168 -2.40 9.11 -10.55
CA ARG A 168 -3.07 9.99 -11.53
C ARG A 168 -4.58 10.17 -11.26
N GLY A 169 -5.15 9.40 -10.33
CA GLY A 169 -6.58 9.18 -10.12
C GLY A 169 -7.37 10.31 -9.46
N GLY A 170 -7.25 11.54 -9.96
CA GLY A 170 -8.23 12.61 -9.70
C GLY A 170 -9.34 12.69 -10.77
N GLU A 171 -9.05 12.34 -12.03
CA GLU A 171 -9.96 12.64 -13.16
C GLU A 171 -10.15 11.49 -14.18
N ALA A 172 -9.41 10.38 -14.06
CA ALA A 172 -9.31 9.38 -15.15
C ALA A 172 -10.21 8.13 -15.03
N TYR A 173 -10.93 7.95 -13.93
CA TYR A 173 -11.81 6.80 -13.75
C TYR A 173 -13.18 7.24 -13.23
N GLU A 174 -14.20 7.05 -14.05
CA GLU A 174 -15.58 7.29 -13.63
C GLU A 174 -15.98 6.27 -12.57
N ALA A 175 -16.55 6.78 -11.48
CA ALA A 175 -17.15 5.95 -10.46
C ALA A 175 -18.50 5.43 -10.98
N SER A 176 -18.77 4.16 -10.71
CA SER A 176 -20.04 3.52 -11.03
C SER A 176 -20.50 2.66 -9.87
N ASP A 177 -21.80 2.37 -9.85
CA ASP A 177 -22.34 1.39 -8.90
C ASP A 177 -21.89 -0.01 -9.34
N LEU A 178 -21.16 -0.70 -8.48
CA LEU A 178 -20.61 -2.03 -8.75
C LEU A 178 -21.05 -3.03 -7.68
N SER A 179 -21.34 -4.27 -8.11
CA SER A 179 -21.57 -5.39 -7.20
C SER A 179 -20.23 -5.86 -6.62
N LEU A 180 -20.10 -5.77 -5.29
CA LEU A 180 -18.90 -6.27 -4.61
C LEU A 180 -18.75 -7.78 -4.76
N GLU A 181 -19.84 -8.54 -4.72
CA GLU A 181 -19.81 -9.99 -4.88
C GLU A 181 -19.17 -10.38 -6.22
N THR A 182 -19.57 -9.72 -7.31
CA THR A 182 -19.01 -9.98 -8.64
C THR A 182 -17.51 -9.67 -8.69
N VAL A 183 -17.09 -8.53 -8.15
CA VAL A 183 -15.68 -8.13 -8.17
C VAL A 183 -14.82 -9.04 -7.29
N LEU A 184 -15.26 -9.36 -6.08
CA LEU A 184 -14.54 -10.24 -5.16
C LEU A 184 -14.42 -11.66 -5.74
N SER A 185 -15.50 -12.20 -6.30
CA SER A 185 -15.51 -13.53 -6.93
C SER A 185 -14.58 -13.60 -8.14
N LYS A 186 -14.60 -12.57 -9.01
CA LYS A 186 -13.68 -12.46 -10.15
C LYS A 186 -12.22 -12.39 -9.70
N CYS A 187 -11.93 -11.61 -8.65
CA CYS A 187 -10.58 -11.52 -8.10
C CYS A 187 -10.13 -12.86 -7.47
N ALA A 188 -11.01 -13.52 -6.72
CA ALA A 188 -10.76 -14.83 -6.11
C ALA A 188 -10.45 -15.89 -7.17
N GLN A 189 -11.30 -16.04 -8.19
CA GLN A 189 -11.10 -16.98 -9.28
C GLN A 189 -9.80 -16.68 -10.05
N GLY A 190 -9.55 -15.41 -10.37
CA GLY A 190 -8.34 -14.98 -11.05
C GLY A 190 -7.07 -15.27 -10.25
N ALA A 191 -7.12 -15.16 -8.93
CA ALA A 191 -6.00 -15.51 -8.05
C ALA A 191 -5.78 -17.03 -8.00
N CYS A 192 -6.84 -17.83 -7.85
CA CYS A 192 -6.75 -19.30 -7.86
C CYS A 192 -6.12 -19.81 -9.17
N VAL A 193 -6.54 -19.28 -10.33
CA VAL A 193 -5.94 -19.63 -11.63
C VAL A 193 -4.45 -19.25 -11.68
N ARG A 194 -4.11 -18.02 -11.28
CA ARG A 194 -2.74 -17.49 -11.32
C ARG A 194 -1.77 -18.31 -10.48
N TYR A 195 -2.18 -18.70 -9.27
CA TYR A 195 -1.36 -19.48 -8.34
C TYR A 195 -1.56 -20.99 -8.46
N LYS A 196 -2.32 -21.47 -9.46
CA LYS A 196 -2.64 -22.89 -9.68
C LYS A 196 -3.24 -23.56 -8.43
N MET A 197 -4.13 -22.84 -7.75
CA MET A 197 -4.81 -23.30 -6.55
C MET A 197 -6.22 -23.81 -6.87
N PRO A 198 -6.74 -24.79 -6.11
CA PRO A 198 -8.14 -25.20 -6.22
C PRO A 198 -9.09 -24.01 -5.96
N PRO A 199 -10.25 -23.91 -6.63
CA PRO A 199 -11.21 -22.83 -6.42
C PRO A 199 -11.64 -22.65 -4.95
N GLU A 200 -11.66 -23.74 -4.17
CA GLU A 200 -12.06 -23.78 -2.76
C GLU A 200 -11.04 -23.12 -1.82
N THR A 201 -9.86 -22.76 -2.34
CA THR A 201 -8.80 -22.06 -1.58
C THR A 201 -9.26 -20.70 -1.11
N VAL A 202 -10.15 -20.05 -1.87
CA VAL A 202 -10.66 -18.71 -1.60
C VAL A 202 -12.18 -18.76 -1.51
N SER A 203 -12.72 -18.71 -0.29
CA SER A 203 -14.18 -18.63 -0.09
C SER A 203 -14.63 -17.17 -0.07
N VAL A 204 -15.75 -16.88 -0.75
CA VAL A 204 -16.34 -15.53 -0.79
C VAL A 204 -17.73 -15.59 -0.17
N HIS A 205 -17.91 -14.82 0.90
CA HIS A 205 -19.17 -14.63 1.62
C HIS A 205 -19.53 -13.14 1.55
N CYS A 206 -20.18 -12.74 0.45
CA CYS A 206 -20.59 -11.37 0.19
C CYS A 206 -22.09 -11.36 -0.13
N PRO A 207 -22.96 -10.73 0.70
CA PRO A 207 -24.33 -10.48 0.29
C PRO A 207 -24.36 -9.46 -0.87
N ALA A 208 -25.55 -9.21 -1.44
CA ALA A 208 -25.77 -8.27 -2.54
C ALA A 208 -25.51 -6.80 -2.13
N ILE A 209 -24.23 -6.45 -2.01
CA ILE A 209 -23.74 -5.13 -1.63
C ILE A 209 -23.22 -4.41 -2.88
N TYR A 210 -23.69 -3.19 -3.08
CA TYR A 210 -23.23 -2.28 -4.10
C TYR A 210 -22.43 -1.13 -3.49
N VAL A 211 -21.35 -0.75 -4.15
CA VAL A 211 -20.51 0.40 -3.76
C VAL A 211 -20.33 1.32 -4.96
N HIS A 212 -20.37 2.62 -4.73
CA HIS A 212 -20.11 3.63 -5.75
C HIS A 212 -18.62 3.97 -5.78
N ALA A 213 -17.85 3.36 -6.69
CA ALA A 213 -16.42 3.57 -6.79
C ALA A 213 -15.86 3.24 -8.19
N PRO A 214 -14.66 3.72 -8.54
CA PRO A 214 -13.96 3.26 -9.72
C PRO A 214 -13.65 1.76 -9.66
N VAL A 215 -14.29 0.96 -10.53
CA VAL A 215 -14.16 -0.52 -10.56
C VAL A 215 -12.70 -0.97 -10.58
N VAL A 216 -11.86 -0.33 -11.40
CA VAL A 216 -10.43 -0.65 -11.52
C VAL A 216 -9.70 -0.52 -10.19
N GLN A 217 -10.02 0.49 -9.37
CA GLN A 217 -9.37 0.68 -8.07
C GLN A 217 -9.80 -0.41 -7.08
N ILE A 218 -11.07 -0.77 -7.06
CA ILE A 218 -11.60 -1.86 -6.24
C ILE A 218 -10.97 -3.21 -6.63
N GLU A 219 -10.85 -3.49 -7.93
CA GLU A 219 -10.17 -4.69 -8.45
C GLU A 219 -8.70 -4.73 -8.03
N ILE A 220 -7.94 -3.63 -8.19
CA ILE A 220 -6.53 -3.55 -7.76
C ILE A 220 -6.42 -3.80 -6.25
N LEU A 221 -7.29 -3.18 -5.44
CA LEU A 221 -7.29 -3.31 -3.99
C LEU A 221 -7.48 -4.76 -3.56
N PHE A 222 -8.54 -5.42 -4.00
CA PHE A 222 -8.84 -6.78 -3.54
C PHE A 222 -7.94 -7.83 -4.18
N ARG A 223 -7.52 -7.67 -5.44
CA ARG A 223 -6.48 -8.51 -6.04
C ARG A 223 -5.21 -8.51 -5.20
N ASN A 224 -4.74 -7.33 -4.77
CA ASN A 224 -3.52 -7.24 -3.95
C ASN A 224 -3.68 -7.90 -2.57
N LEU A 225 -4.86 -7.81 -1.96
CA LEU A 225 -5.13 -8.45 -0.67
C LEU A 225 -5.20 -9.98 -0.80
N ILE A 226 -5.91 -10.50 -1.81
CA ILE A 226 -6.05 -11.94 -2.06
C ILE A 226 -4.71 -12.55 -2.44
N ASP A 227 -3.95 -11.90 -3.32
CA ASP A 227 -2.60 -12.35 -3.72
C ASP A 227 -1.67 -12.47 -2.50
N ASN A 228 -1.73 -11.51 -1.57
CA ASN A 228 -0.96 -11.58 -0.33
C ASN A 228 -1.46 -12.72 0.58
N ALA A 229 -2.77 -12.89 0.71
CA ALA A 229 -3.36 -13.95 1.52
C ALA A 229 -2.96 -15.35 1.04
N ILE A 230 -2.89 -15.58 -0.28
CA ILE A 230 -2.42 -16.86 -0.86
C ILE A 230 -0.91 -17.04 -0.66
N LYS A 231 -0.10 -16.01 -0.94
CA LYS A 231 1.38 -16.09 -0.83
C LYS A 231 1.86 -16.31 0.59
N TYR A 232 1.26 -15.61 1.54
CA TYR A 232 1.69 -15.59 2.94
C TYR A 232 0.80 -16.45 3.85
N GLY A 233 -0.23 -17.08 3.30
CA GLY A 233 -1.06 -18.07 3.97
C GLY A 233 -0.29 -19.32 4.39
N GLY A 234 -0.99 -20.22 5.09
CA GLY A 234 -0.48 -21.51 5.52
C GLY A 234 -0.20 -22.45 4.34
N SER A 235 0.20 -23.68 4.64
CA SER A 235 0.38 -24.73 3.62
C SER A 235 -0.53 -25.91 3.97
N PRO A 236 -1.62 -26.16 3.23
CA PRO A 236 -2.12 -25.39 2.08
C PRO A 236 -2.72 -24.01 2.48
N PRO A 237 -2.71 -23.02 1.56
CA PRO A 237 -3.32 -21.73 1.84
C PRO A 237 -4.83 -21.85 1.95
N LYS A 238 -5.43 -21.06 2.83
CA LYS A 238 -6.88 -20.87 2.94
C LYS A 238 -7.15 -19.39 3.12
N VAL A 239 -8.10 -18.86 2.35
CA VAL A 239 -8.49 -17.45 2.35
C VAL A 239 -10.00 -17.35 2.43
N GLU A 240 -10.50 -16.53 3.36
CA GLU A 240 -11.92 -16.23 3.49
C GLU A 240 -12.14 -14.73 3.28
N LEU A 241 -13.04 -14.39 2.36
CA LEU A 241 -13.52 -13.03 2.15
C LEU A 241 -14.94 -12.89 2.70
N THR A 242 -15.13 -11.95 3.63
CA THR A 242 -16.46 -11.65 4.19
C THR A 242 -16.78 -10.18 3.99
N ALA A 243 -17.92 -9.85 3.40
CA ALA A 243 -18.39 -8.46 3.29
C ALA A 243 -19.61 -8.24 4.19
N VAL A 244 -19.60 -7.14 4.94
CA VAL A 244 -20.70 -6.73 5.81
C VAL A 244 -20.99 -5.25 5.58
N CYS A 245 -22.25 -4.90 5.34
CA CYS A 245 -22.69 -3.52 5.34
C CYS A 245 -23.22 -3.14 6.72
N SER A 246 -22.75 -2.03 7.25
CA SER A 246 -23.25 -1.47 8.49
C SER A 246 -24.57 -0.71 8.27
N PRO A 247 -25.40 -0.52 9.32
CA PRO A 247 -26.59 0.31 9.23
C PRO A 247 -26.31 1.77 8.84
N SER A 248 -25.09 2.27 9.06
CA SER A 248 -24.66 3.61 8.65
C SER A 248 -24.25 3.70 7.17
N GLY A 249 -24.30 2.61 6.41
CA GLY A 249 -23.90 2.57 5.00
C GLY A 249 -22.40 2.37 4.75
N ASP A 250 -21.59 2.18 5.80
CA ASP A 250 -20.19 1.78 5.65
C ASP A 250 -20.13 0.27 5.34
N VAL A 251 -19.40 -0.12 4.31
CA VAL A 251 -19.17 -1.54 3.95
C VAL A 251 -17.79 -1.95 4.39
N THR A 252 -17.69 -3.01 5.17
CA THR A 252 -16.41 -3.61 5.56
C THR A 252 -16.22 -4.95 4.87
N VAL A 253 -15.16 -5.07 4.07
CA VAL A 253 -14.69 -6.33 3.49
C VAL A 253 -13.49 -6.81 4.28
N SER A 254 -13.59 -8.02 4.82
CA SER A 254 -12.55 -8.69 5.61
C SER A 254 -11.90 -9.76 4.75
N VAL A 255 -10.56 -9.75 4.66
CA VAL A 255 -9.77 -10.83 4.03
C VAL A 255 -8.99 -11.53 5.14
N LEU A 256 -9.33 -12.79 5.40
CA LEU A 256 -8.72 -13.63 6.42
C LEU A 256 -7.86 -14.71 5.77
N ASP A 257 -6.59 -14.79 6.13
CA ASP A 257 -5.69 -15.89 5.73
C ASP A 257 -5.32 -16.79 6.91
N ASN A 258 -4.84 -18.01 6.62
CA ASN A 258 -4.34 -18.98 7.60
C ASN A 258 -2.81 -18.96 7.78
N GLY A 259 -2.17 -17.83 7.52
CA GLY A 259 -0.71 -17.65 7.59
C GLY A 259 -0.15 -17.56 9.01
N THR A 260 1.04 -16.95 9.13
CA THR A 260 1.74 -16.73 10.42
C THR A 260 1.33 -15.44 11.13
N GLY A 261 0.53 -14.60 10.46
CA GLY A 261 0.09 -13.31 10.97
C GLY A 261 1.16 -12.21 10.83
N ILE A 262 0.72 -10.96 10.98
CA ILE A 262 1.63 -9.80 10.99
C ILE A 262 1.81 -9.31 12.43
N PRO A 263 3.05 -9.30 12.97
CA PRO A 263 3.34 -8.78 14.30
C PRO A 263 2.82 -7.35 14.49
N ALA A 264 2.20 -7.08 15.64
CA ALA A 264 1.52 -5.80 15.91
C ALA A 264 2.43 -4.56 15.71
N ASN A 265 3.71 -4.66 16.06
CA ASN A 265 4.72 -3.61 15.87
C ASN A 265 5.07 -3.33 14.39
N LEU A 266 4.75 -4.24 13.48
CA LEU A 266 5.03 -4.14 12.04
C LEU A 266 3.80 -3.73 11.21
N ARG A 267 2.58 -3.87 11.73
CA ARG A 267 1.32 -3.57 11.00
C ARG A 267 1.22 -2.16 10.42
N ARG A 268 1.84 -1.16 11.05
CA ARG A 268 1.91 0.20 10.47
C ARG A 268 2.95 0.33 9.35
N LYS A 269 4.03 -0.45 9.42
CA LYS A 269 5.16 -0.38 8.49
C LYS A 269 4.89 -1.12 7.18
N VAL A 270 4.10 -2.20 7.20
CA VAL A 270 3.81 -3.02 6.01
C VAL A 270 3.11 -2.25 4.87
N PHE A 271 2.47 -1.13 5.18
CA PHE A 271 1.87 -0.24 4.18
C PHE A 271 2.87 0.73 3.53
N GLY A 272 4.16 0.65 3.90
CA GLY A 272 5.21 1.44 3.27
C GLY A 272 5.56 0.92 1.88
N ARG A 273 6.02 1.80 0.99
CA ARG A 273 6.53 1.43 -0.34
C ARG A 273 7.76 0.52 -0.19
N PHE A 274 7.81 -0.56 -0.98
CA PHE A 274 8.91 -1.53 -1.01
C PHE A 274 9.21 -2.20 0.34
N VAL A 275 8.25 -2.17 1.27
CA VAL A 275 8.42 -2.84 2.57
C VAL A 275 8.09 -4.31 2.41
N ARG A 276 9.02 -5.16 2.83
CA ARG A 276 8.85 -6.61 2.94
C ARG A 276 9.21 -7.04 4.36
N LEU A 277 8.41 -7.92 4.95
CA LEU A 277 8.69 -8.49 6.25
C LEU A 277 9.56 -9.74 6.11
N GLY A 278 10.46 -9.94 7.06
CA GLY A 278 11.24 -11.17 7.20
C GLY A 278 12.74 -11.05 6.92
N SER A 279 13.48 -12.10 7.29
CA SER A 279 14.91 -12.27 7.03
C SER A 279 15.20 -12.49 5.53
N GLU A 280 16.48 -12.44 5.14
CA GLU A 280 16.90 -12.67 3.74
C GLU A 280 16.45 -14.04 3.20
N LEU A 281 16.24 -15.04 4.07
CA LEU A 281 15.64 -16.34 3.71
C LEU A 281 14.11 -16.30 3.52
N GLU A 282 13.38 -15.46 4.27
CA GLU A 282 11.92 -15.28 4.10
C GLU A 282 11.60 -14.41 2.88
N ARG A 283 12.58 -13.68 2.34
CA ARG A 283 12.51 -13.01 1.03
C ARG A 283 12.46 -13.97 -0.15
N SER A 284 12.59 -15.29 0.05
CA SER A 284 12.33 -16.30 -0.97
C SER A 284 10.90 -16.25 -1.51
N LYS A 285 9.93 -15.77 -0.72
CA LYS A 285 8.57 -15.55 -1.23
C LYS A 285 8.50 -14.33 -2.15
N GLN A 286 8.08 -14.54 -3.39
CA GLN A 286 7.94 -13.53 -4.44
C GLN A 286 7.08 -12.33 -3.99
N GLY A 287 7.60 -11.11 -4.13
CA GLY A 287 6.83 -9.90 -3.79
C GLY A 287 7.63 -8.61 -3.95
N THR A 288 6.96 -7.58 -4.47
CA THR A 288 7.56 -6.26 -4.80
C THR A 288 7.53 -5.28 -3.63
N GLY A 289 6.76 -5.57 -2.58
CA GLY A 289 6.51 -4.66 -1.46
C GLY A 289 5.65 -3.44 -1.82
N LEU A 290 5.00 -3.42 -2.99
CA LEU A 290 4.10 -2.33 -3.40
C LEU A 290 2.62 -2.63 -3.15
N GLY A 291 2.22 -3.90 -3.02
CA GLY A 291 0.81 -4.28 -2.97
C GLY A 291 0.03 -3.65 -1.82
N LEU A 292 0.49 -3.81 -0.57
CA LEU A 292 -0.19 -3.19 0.58
C LEU A 292 -0.13 -1.66 0.56
N TYR A 293 0.94 -1.07 0.00
CA TYR A 293 1.00 0.37 -0.23
C TYR A 293 -0.13 0.85 -1.17
N LEU A 294 -0.37 0.13 -2.28
CA LEU A 294 -1.49 0.41 -3.20
C LEU A 294 -2.83 0.29 -2.50
N VAL A 295 -3.04 -0.81 -1.76
CA VAL A 295 -4.27 -1.05 -1.00
C VAL A 295 -4.56 0.14 -0.08
N ARG A 296 -3.58 0.59 0.70
CA ARG A 296 -3.75 1.72 1.63
C ARG A 296 -4.08 3.02 0.89
N ASN A 297 -3.38 3.31 -0.20
CA ASN A 297 -3.62 4.52 -0.96
C ASN A 297 -5.00 4.55 -1.62
N ILE A 298 -5.39 3.45 -2.25
CA ILE A 298 -6.73 3.31 -2.85
C ILE A 298 -7.79 3.46 -1.77
N THR A 299 -7.64 2.77 -0.64
CA THR A 299 -8.59 2.85 0.47
C THR A 299 -8.74 4.29 0.95
N HIS A 300 -7.63 5.02 1.14
CA HIS A 300 -7.69 6.43 1.56
C HIS A 300 -8.24 7.36 0.48
N ALA A 301 -7.95 7.12 -0.80
CA ALA A 301 -8.49 7.90 -1.92
C ALA A 301 -10.02 7.79 -2.01
N LEU A 302 -10.56 6.63 -1.66
CA LEU A 302 -12.00 6.37 -1.56
C LEU A 302 -12.63 6.86 -0.25
N GLY A 303 -11.87 7.54 0.63
CA GLY A 303 -12.35 8.00 1.94
C GLY A 303 -12.54 6.89 2.97
N GLY A 304 -12.04 5.69 2.69
CA GLY A 304 -12.16 4.50 3.53
C GLY A 304 -11.08 4.37 4.61
N ARG A 305 -11.13 3.25 5.33
CA ARG A 305 -10.18 2.87 6.38
C ARG A 305 -9.70 1.44 6.17
N ILE A 306 -8.44 1.17 6.52
CA ILE A 306 -7.87 -0.18 6.50
C ILE A 306 -7.26 -0.51 7.87
N ASN A 307 -7.50 -1.73 8.36
CA ASN A 307 -6.93 -2.23 9.60
C ASN A 307 -6.40 -3.66 9.45
N ILE A 308 -5.36 -4.00 10.22
CA ILE A 308 -4.80 -5.36 10.28
C ILE A 308 -4.97 -5.90 11.70
N GLN A 309 -5.56 -7.09 11.79
CA GLN A 309 -5.85 -7.80 13.03
C GLN A 309 -5.28 -9.22 12.96
N ASP A 310 -5.17 -9.86 14.13
CA ASP A 310 -4.88 -11.29 14.15
C ASP A 310 -6.11 -12.04 13.62
N GLY A 311 -5.85 -12.94 12.68
CA GLY A 311 -6.85 -13.82 12.11
C GLY A 311 -7.00 -15.08 12.97
N HIS A 312 -8.25 -15.45 13.24
CA HIS A 312 -8.58 -16.69 13.93
C HIS A 312 -9.52 -17.50 13.05
N TRP A 313 -9.06 -18.66 12.61
CA TRP A 313 -9.92 -19.62 11.93
C TRP A 313 -10.76 -20.33 12.98
N LYS A 314 -12.08 -20.32 12.80
CA LYS A 314 -12.94 -21.25 13.54
C LYS A 314 -12.61 -22.64 12.99
N VAL A 315 -11.82 -23.41 13.72
CA VAL A 315 -11.78 -24.86 13.50
C VAL A 315 -13.21 -25.32 13.75
N ALA A 316 -13.83 -25.96 12.77
CA ALA A 316 -15.07 -26.68 12.98
C ALA A 316 -14.76 -27.78 13.99
N THR A 317 -14.90 -27.48 15.28
CA THR A 317 -14.90 -28.50 16.32
C THR A 317 -16.05 -29.43 15.99
N GLU A 318 -15.72 -30.72 15.94
CA GLU A 318 -16.61 -31.82 15.64
C GLU A 318 -17.98 -31.64 16.30
N THR A 319 -19.00 -31.91 15.49
CA THR A 319 -20.40 -32.09 15.87
C THR A 319 -20.50 -32.76 17.23
N ASP A 320 -21.03 -32.00 18.19
CA ASP A 320 -21.48 -32.49 19.49
C ASP A 320 -22.61 -33.49 19.23
N SER A 321 -22.24 -34.78 19.13
CA SER A 321 -23.19 -35.88 19.11
C SER A 321 -23.81 -35.98 20.50
N SER A 322 -24.93 -35.32 20.65
CA SER A 322 -25.87 -35.48 21.75
C SER A 322 -26.42 -36.90 21.70
N ASP A 323 -25.93 -37.78 22.57
CA ASP A 323 -26.62 -39.00 22.96
C ASP A 323 -26.95 -38.92 24.46
N PRO A 324 -28.25 -38.91 24.85
CA PRO A 324 -28.66 -38.83 26.24
C PRO A 324 -29.04 -40.21 26.78
N THR A 325 -28.23 -40.84 27.64
CA THR A 325 -28.74 -41.80 28.64
C THR A 325 -27.80 -41.92 29.86
N ILE A 326 -28.43 -41.96 31.04
CA ILE A 326 -28.00 -41.76 32.46
C ILE A 326 -27.78 -43.15 33.15
N PRO A 327 -27.42 -43.37 34.46
CA PRO A 327 -26.75 -42.62 35.55
C PRO A 327 -25.58 -43.35 36.30
N ASP A 328 -24.96 -42.61 37.24
CA ASP A 328 -24.41 -42.97 38.56
C ASP A 328 -23.48 -44.18 38.74
N THR A 329 -22.27 -43.90 39.25
CA THR A 329 -21.77 -44.50 40.51
C THR A 329 -20.69 -43.61 41.15
N ALA A 330 -21.08 -43.01 42.30
CA ALA A 330 -20.36 -42.82 43.56
C ALA A 330 -18.86 -42.38 43.61
N GLU A 331 -18.70 -41.15 44.11
CA GLU A 331 -17.93 -40.77 45.31
C GLU A 331 -16.39 -40.91 45.41
N GLN A 332 -15.80 -39.69 45.46
CA GLN A 332 -14.84 -39.18 46.45
C GLN A 332 -13.34 -39.52 46.33
N THR A 333 -12.56 -38.48 46.00
CA THR A 333 -11.21 -38.25 46.54
C THR A 333 -11.06 -36.74 46.79
N PRO A 334 -10.54 -36.28 47.94
CA PRO A 334 -10.33 -34.86 48.16
C PRO A 334 -8.92 -34.42 47.78
N SER A 335 -8.85 -33.17 47.32
CA SER A 335 -7.76 -32.19 47.54
C SER A 335 -6.36 -32.48 46.98
N SER A 336 -6.03 -31.79 45.89
CA SER A 336 -4.80 -31.02 45.80
C SER A 336 -4.88 -29.96 44.70
N GLN A 337 -4.75 -28.71 45.12
CA GLN A 337 -4.59 -27.53 44.30
C GLN A 337 -3.40 -27.71 43.35
N GLN A 338 -3.60 -27.52 42.06
CA GLN A 338 -2.51 -27.26 41.14
C GLN A 338 -2.94 -26.23 40.11
N GLU A 339 -2.05 -25.25 39.95
CA GLU A 339 -2.24 -23.95 39.35
C GLU A 339 -2.83 -24.02 37.94
N LEU A 340 -3.80 -23.13 37.70
CA LEU A 340 -4.45 -22.88 36.43
C LEU A 340 -3.44 -22.24 35.47
N GLY A 341 -2.59 -23.07 34.87
CA GLY A 341 -1.79 -22.72 33.71
C GLY A 341 -2.75 -22.32 32.59
N SER A 342 -2.73 -21.03 32.24
CA SER A 342 -3.45 -20.45 31.12
C SER A 342 -3.04 -21.13 29.79
N ARG A 343 -3.69 -22.24 29.45
CA ARG A 343 -3.67 -22.80 28.10
C ARG A 343 -4.43 -21.84 27.20
N LYS A 344 -3.71 -20.88 26.59
CA LYS A 344 -4.21 -20.18 25.40
C LYS A 344 -4.55 -21.25 24.35
N PRO A 345 -5.74 -21.21 23.73
CA PRO A 345 -6.02 -22.11 22.62
C PRO A 345 -5.03 -21.79 21.49
N SER A 346 -4.25 -22.79 21.11
CA SER A 346 -3.30 -22.78 20.00
C SER A 346 -4.06 -22.80 18.66
N GLY A 347 -4.86 -21.77 18.41
CA GLY A 347 -5.40 -21.49 17.08
C GLY A 347 -4.29 -20.89 16.22
N SER A 348 -4.13 -21.37 14.98
CA SER A 348 -3.19 -20.79 14.02
C SER A 348 -3.45 -19.27 13.91
N ARG A 349 -2.39 -18.47 14.13
CA ARG A 349 -2.47 -17.00 14.06
C ARG A 349 -2.43 -16.58 12.60
N GLY A 350 -3.59 -16.47 11.96
CA GLY A 350 -3.72 -15.92 10.61
C GLY A 350 -3.55 -14.39 10.58
N THR A 351 -3.68 -13.79 9.40
CA THR A 351 -3.88 -12.33 9.28
C THR A 351 -5.30 -12.03 8.86
N ARG A 352 -5.94 -11.06 9.50
CA ARG A 352 -7.20 -10.47 9.04
C ARG A 352 -6.96 -9.03 8.61
N VAL A 353 -7.32 -8.70 7.38
CA VAL A 353 -7.27 -7.34 6.85
C VAL A 353 -8.68 -6.85 6.59
N ASP A 354 -9.10 -5.81 7.30
CA ASP A 354 -10.41 -5.20 7.16
C ASP A 354 -10.30 -3.91 6.36
N VAL A 355 -11.07 -3.80 5.28
CA VAL A 355 -11.19 -2.60 4.46
C VAL A 355 -12.61 -2.07 4.57
N THR A 356 -12.76 -0.88 5.15
CA THR A 356 -14.03 -0.17 5.22
C THR A 356 -14.11 0.88 4.11
N LEU A 357 -15.14 0.79 3.28
CA LEU A 357 -15.48 1.73 2.22
C LEU A 357 -16.78 2.48 2.60
N PRO A 358 -16.84 3.81 2.43
CA PRO A 358 -18.06 4.57 2.71
C PRO A 358 -19.13 4.36 1.63
N ASN A 359 -20.37 4.73 1.95
CA ASN A 359 -21.51 4.85 1.01
C ASN A 359 -21.88 3.57 0.25
N GLY A 360 -21.73 2.39 0.85
CA GLY A 360 -22.30 1.18 0.29
C GLY A 360 -23.79 1.05 0.57
N LYS A 361 -24.50 0.41 -0.35
CA LYS A 361 -25.93 0.11 -0.24
C LYS A 361 -26.13 -1.39 -0.37
N ILE A 362 -26.92 -1.98 0.53
CA ILE A 362 -27.49 -3.30 0.28
C ILE A 362 -28.71 -3.07 -0.60
N ILE A 363 -28.77 -3.75 -1.74
CA ILE A 363 -30.02 -3.88 -2.49
C ILE A 363 -30.62 -5.20 -1.99
N GLU A 364 -31.66 -5.12 -1.17
CA GLU A 364 -32.45 -6.31 -0.87
C GLU A 364 -33.04 -6.82 -2.20
N PRO A 365 -32.99 -8.14 -2.46
CA PRO A 365 -33.62 -8.68 -3.64
C PRO A 365 -35.10 -8.26 -3.63
N GLU A 366 -35.54 -7.66 -4.73
CA GLU A 366 -36.95 -7.28 -4.93
C GLU A 366 -37.80 -8.53 -4.63
N PRO A 367 -38.78 -8.46 -3.71
CA PRO A 367 -39.62 -9.62 -3.43
C PRO A 367 -40.28 -10.02 -4.74
N ALA A 368 -40.09 -11.28 -5.15
CA ALA A 368 -40.70 -11.82 -6.34
C ALA A 368 -42.18 -11.45 -6.33
N SER A 369 -42.61 -10.68 -7.33
CA SER A 369 -44.00 -10.36 -7.54
C SER A 369 -44.72 -11.66 -7.89
N ASP A 370 -45.24 -12.34 -6.87
CA ASP A 370 -46.30 -13.32 -7.03
C ASP A 370 -47.55 -12.55 -7.49
N ASP A 371 -47.62 -12.28 -8.80
CA ASP A 371 -48.86 -11.92 -9.47
C ASP A 371 -49.47 -13.20 -10.05
N PRO A 372 -50.42 -13.85 -9.35
CA PRO A 372 -51.24 -14.86 -9.98
C PRO A 372 -52.26 -14.13 -10.86
N SER A 373 -51.88 -13.87 -12.11
CA SER A 373 -52.86 -13.42 -13.11
C SER A 373 -53.98 -14.47 -13.19
N PRO A 374 -55.27 -14.08 -13.04
CA PRO A 374 -56.37 -15.02 -13.21
C PRO A 374 -56.45 -15.41 -14.68
N GLN A 375 -56.45 -16.72 -14.94
CA GLN A 375 -56.94 -17.24 -16.21
C GLN A 375 -58.46 -17.07 -16.22
N ASP A 376 -58.96 -16.17 -17.08
CA ASP A 376 -60.35 -16.18 -17.57
C ASP A 376 -60.42 -16.92 -18.91
#